data_AF-A0A1F2RHH7-F1
#
_entry.id   AF-A0A1F2RHH7-F1
#
_cell.length_a   1.000
_cell.length_b   1.000
_cell.length_c   1.000
_cell.angle_alpha   90.00
_cell.angle_beta   90.00
_cell.angle_gamma   90.00
#
_symmetry.space_group_name_H-M   'P 1'
#
loop_
_entity.id
_entity.type
_entity.pdbx_description
1 polymer ?
#
loop_
_entity_poly.entity_id
_entity_poly.type
_entity_poly.pdbx_seq_one_letter_code
_entity_poly.pdbx_strand_id
1 'polypeptide(L)'
;MTPKSSNLGISAEDWRALLGARPNILLVGTESDTSRLVQSLLPSLQPPVVWCSSRQFAVPTDETGTLVLQHAADLSLTAQDTLLQWIQQSTHPRPQIVTTTSVSLLPRVDQGLFRDALYYRLNVMCIFVGV
;
A
#
# COMPACT_ATOMS: atom_id res chain seq x y z
N MET A 1 -17.88 17.28 5.17
CA MET A 1 -17.15 17.80 4.00
C MET A 1 -16.61 16.60 3.23
N THR A 2 -17.31 16.16 2.19
CA THR A 2 -16.92 14.98 1.39
C THR A 2 -15.70 15.35 0.55
N PRO A 3 -14.59 14.59 0.58
CA PRO A 3 -13.44 14.89 -0.27
C PRO A 3 -13.86 14.76 -1.73
N LYS A 4 -13.48 15.74 -2.56
CA LYS A 4 -13.76 15.76 -4.00
C LYS A 4 -13.01 14.59 -4.66
N SER A 5 -13.72 13.49 -4.87
CA SER A 5 -13.24 12.24 -5.47
C SER A 5 -12.71 12.40 -6.90
N SER A 6 -13.09 13.50 -7.57
CA SER A 6 -12.91 13.69 -9.00
C SER A 6 -11.49 14.12 -9.45
N ASN A 7 -10.58 14.50 -8.56
CA ASN A 7 -9.22 14.95 -8.95
C ASN A 7 -8.14 13.85 -8.89
N LEU A 8 -8.47 12.65 -8.42
CA LEU A 8 -7.50 11.59 -8.14
C LEU A 8 -7.76 10.30 -8.94
N GLY A 9 -8.76 10.29 -9.83
CA GLY A 9 -9.14 9.12 -10.62
C GLY A 9 -9.87 8.02 -9.84
N ILE A 10 -10.33 8.29 -8.61
CA ILE A 10 -11.03 7.32 -7.75
C ILE A 10 -12.52 7.63 -7.75
N SER A 11 -13.36 6.67 -8.14
CA SER A 11 -14.82 6.85 -8.09
C SER A 11 -15.33 6.97 -6.65
N ALA A 12 -16.53 7.53 -6.46
CA ALA A 12 -17.13 7.59 -5.12
C ALA A 12 -17.46 6.20 -4.54
N GLU A 13 -17.65 5.20 -5.40
CA GLU A 13 -17.91 3.81 -5.01
C GLU A 13 -16.62 3.14 -4.54
N ASP A 14 -15.54 3.27 -5.31
CA ASP A 14 -14.18 2.88 -4.92
C ASP A 14 -13.78 3.50 -3.59
N TRP A 15 -14.11 4.78 -3.41
CA TRP A 15 -13.87 5.49 -2.16
C TRP A 15 -14.64 4.89 -0.97
N ARG A 16 -15.91 4.48 -1.16
CA ARG A 16 -16.66 3.81 -0.09
C ARG A 16 -16.11 2.42 0.22
N ALA A 17 -15.71 1.66 -0.79
CA ALA A 17 -15.08 0.36 -0.61
C ALA A 17 -13.77 0.47 0.19
N LEU A 18 -12.94 1.49 -0.11
CA LEU A 18 -11.73 1.83 0.65
C LEU A 18 -12.02 2.07 2.13
N LEU A 19 -13.06 2.85 2.44
CA LEU A 19 -13.40 3.20 3.82
C LEU A 19 -14.03 2.05 4.62
N GLY A 20 -14.82 1.20 3.96
CA GLY A 20 -15.57 0.13 4.61
C GLY A 20 -14.76 -1.13 4.85
N ALA A 21 -14.10 -1.66 3.80
CA ALA A 21 -13.37 -2.92 3.87
C ALA A 21 -11.88 -2.76 4.22
N ARG A 22 -11.35 -1.54 4.08
CA ARG A 22 -9.92 -1.20 4.27
C ARG A 22 -8.98 -2.20 3.59
N PRO A 23 -9.17 -2.48 2.29
CA PRO A 23 -8.28 -3.38 1.57
C PRO A 23 -6.86 -2.82 1.56
N ASN A 24 -5.89 -3.70 1.33
CA ASN A 24 -4.55 -3.26 0.98
C ASN A 24 -4.59 -2.58 -0.39
N ILE A 25 -3.91 -1.44 -0.49
CA ILE A 25 -3.93 -0.58 -1.67
C ILE A 25 -2.54 -0.57 -2.28
N LEU A 26 -2.46 -0.77 -3.60
CA LEU A 26 -1.26 -0.54 -4.39
C LEU A 26 -1.46 0.72 -5.24
N LEU A 27 -0.68 1.75 -4.96
CA LEU A 27 -0.64 3.00 -5.70
C LEU A 27 0.52 2.97 -6.69
N VAL A 28 0.19 3.11 -7.98
CA VAL A 28 1.16 3.08 -9.08
C VAL A 28 1.18 4.44 -9.77
N GLY A 29 2.34 5.09 -9.80
CA GLY A 29 2.52 6.38 -10.45
C GLY A 29 3.77 7.09 -9.96
N THR A 30 4.01 8.32 -10.39
CA THR A 30 5.20 9.06 -9.94
C THR A 30 5.22 9.21 -8.41
N GLU A 31 6.40 9.43 -7.84
CA GLU A 31 6.54 9.64 -6.39
C GLU A 31 5.69 10.82 -5.90
N SER A 32 5.65 11.91 -6.66
CA SER A 32 4.85 13.09 -6.33
C SER A 32 3.35 12.80 -6.40
N ASP A 33 2.88 12.02 -7.38
CA ASP A 33 1.46 11.67 -7.52
C ASP A 33 1.00 10.72 -6.41
N THR A 34 1.77 9.65 -6.17
CA THR A 34 1.47 8.68 -5.13
C THR A 34 1.55 9.32 -3.74
N SER A 35 2.53 10.19 -3.48
CA SER A 35 2.63 10.94 -2.22
C SER A 35 1.42 11.86 -2.01
N ARG A 36 0.98 12.61 -3.03
CA ARG A 36 -0.23 13.44 -2.96
C ARG A 36 -1.49 12.64 -2.67
N LEU A 37 -1.64 11.46 -3.27
CA LEU A 37 -2.78 10.59 -3.00
C LEU A 37 -2.72 10.02 -1.57
N VAL A 38 -1.56 9.57 -1.10
CA VAL A 38 -1.40 9.12 0.30
C VAL A 38 -1.78 10.24 1.27
N GLN A 39 -1.32 11.47 1.02
CA GLN A 39 -1.69 12.64 1.85
C GLN A 39 -3.20 12.90 1.86
N SER A 40 -3.88 12.66 0.75
CA SER A 40 -5.35 12.78 0.65
C SER A 40 -6.08 11.64 1.38
N LEU A 41 -5.47 10.46 1.46
CA LEU A 41 -6.00 9.30 2.18
C LEU A 41 -5.77 9.40 3.69
N LEU A 42 -4.71 10.06 4.15
CA LEU A 42 -4.30 10.12 5.56
C LEU A 42 -5.44 10.36 6.57
N PRO A 43 -6.36 11.32 6.36
CA PRO A 43 -7.47 11.56 7.30
C PRO A 43 -8.43 10.38 7.47
N SER A 44 -8.38 9.40 6.57
CA SER A 44 -9.25 8.23 6.53
C SER A 44 -8.51 6.93 6.92
N LEU A 45 -7.19 6.97 7.09
CA LEU A 45 -6.40 5.81 7.49
C LEU A 45 -6.60 5.49 8.97
N GLN A 46 -6.48 4.21 9.32
CA GLN A 46 -6.60 3.78 10.71
C GLN A 46 -5.29 4.08 11.46
N PRO A 47 -5.30 4.88 12.53
CA PRO A 47 -4.13 5.04 13.38
C PRO A 47 -3.88 3.79 14.25
N PRO A 48 -2.65 3.55 14.70
CA PRO A 48 -1.43 4.29 14.36
C PRO A 48 -1.03 4.09 12.89
N VAL A 49 -0.61 5.18 12.23
CA VAL A 49 -0.09 5.15 10.85
C VAL A 49 1.43 5.08 10.91
N VAL A 50 1.99 3.95 10.51
CA VAL A 50 3.43 3.70 10.47
C VAL A 50 3.92 3.88 9.04
N TRP A 51 5.04 4.57 8.86
CA TRP A 51 5.66 4.81 7.56
C TRP A 51 6.94 4.02 7.43
N CYS A 52 7.11 3.30 6.33
CA CYS A 52 8.33 2.58 6.01
C CYS A 52 8.70 2.80 4.54
N SER A 53 9.99 3.02 4.29
CA SER A 53 10.54 3.02 2.93
C SER A 53 11.20 1.68 2.65
N SER A 54 11.08 1.21 1.41
CA SER A 54 11.58 -0.11 1.01
C SER A 54 13.08 -0.31 1.20
N ARG A 55 13.87 0.78 1.11
CA ARG A 55 15.34 0.73 1.28
C ARG A 55 15.79 0.55 2.73
N GLN A 56 14.94 0.89 3.68
CA GLN A 56 15.20 0.80 5.13
C GLN A 56 14.07 0.03 5.81
N PHE A 57 13.55 -0.99 5.11
CA PHE A 57 12.37 -1.69 5.56
C PHE A 57 12.63 -2.44 6.87
N ALA A 58 11.78 -2.18 7.85
CA ALA A 58 11.60 -2.97 9.05
C ALA A 58 10.10 -3.11 9.30
N VAL A 59 9.67 -4.27 9.78
CA VAL A 59 8.27 -4.46 10.17
C VAL A 59 7.98 -3.69 11.47
N PRO A 60 6.78 -3.11 11.62
CA PRO A 60 6.37 -2.51 12.89
C PRO A 60 6.36 -3.54 14.03
N THR A 61 6.86 -3.13 15.20
CA THR A 61 6.84 -3.95 16.43
C THR A 61 5.63 -3.67 17.32
N ASP A 62 5.04 -2.49 17.18
CA ASP A 62 3.89 -2.03 17.98
C ASP A 62 2.57 -2.14 17.20
N GLU A 63 1.46 -1.85 17.88
CA GLU A 63 0.14 -1.81 17.28
C GLU A 63 0.14 -0.91 16.03
N THR A 64 -0.31 -1.47 14.91
CA THR A 64 -0.33 -0.77 13.62
C THR A 64 -1.74 -0.84 13.07
N GLY A 65 -2.37 0.33 12.90
CA GLY A 65 -3.64 0.44 12.18
C GLY A 65 -3.42 0.43 10.68
N THR A 66 -2.44 1.21 10.22
CA THR A 66 -2.05 1.31 8.81
C THR A 66 -0.53 1.36 8.65
N LEU A 67 0.01 0.55 7.74
CA LEU A 67 1.39 0.64 7.26
C LEU A 67 1.42 1.32 5.88
N VAL A 68 2.11 2.44 5.76
CA VAL A 68 2.42 3.06 4.47
C VAL A 68 3.80 2.59 4.02
N LEU A 69 3.84 1.72 3.01
CA LEU A 69 5.07 1.20 2.42
C LEU A 69 5.43 1.95 1.14
N GLN A 70 6.51 2.73 1.17
CA GLN A 70 6.96 3.53 0.05
C GLN A 70 7.99 2.79 -0.82
N HIS A 71 7.93 3.01 -2.13
CA HIS A 71 8.88 2.50 -3.13
C HIS A 71 8.99 0.98 -3.19
N ALA A 72 7.87 0.26 -3.16
CA ALA A 72 7.85 -1.21 -3.04
C ALA A 72 8.66 -1.96 -4.10
N ALA A 73 8.90 -1.37 -5.27
CA ALA A 73 9.78 -1.95 -6.28
C ALA A 73 11.24 -2.13 -5.79
N ASP A 74 11.68 -1.38 -4.78
CA ASP A 74 13.02 -1.45 -4.20
C ASP A 74 13.11 -2.44 -3.01
N LEU A 75 12.02 -3.13 -2.65
CA LEU A 75 12.03 -4.08 -1.53
C LEU A 75 12.91 -5.28 -1.89
N SER A 76 13.91 -5.60 -1.06
CA SER A 76 14.72 -6.81 -1.25
C SER A 76 13.88 -8.07 -1.03
N LEU A 77 14.27 -9.21 -1.62
CA LEU A 77 13.54 -10.47 -1.42
C LEU A 77 13.43 -10.86 0.06
N THR A 78 14.48 -10.65 0.85
CA THR A 78 14.45 -10.88 2.30
C THR A 78 13.44 -9.96 2.99
N ALA A 79 13.38 -8.68 2.62
CA ALA A 79 12.39 -7.75 3.17
C ALA A 79 10.96 -8.12 2.75
N GLN A 80 10.78 -8.66 1.54
CA GLN A 80 9.49 -9.16 1.05
C GLN A 80 9.03 -10.38 1.85
N ASP A 81 9.92 -11.33 2.11
CA ASP A 81 9.62 -12.51 2.93
C ASP A 81 9.28 -12.11 4.38
N THR A 82 10.03 -11.16 4.96
CA THR A 82 9.74 -10.59 6.28
C THR A 82 8.38 -9.89 6.34
N LEU A 83 8.05 -9.06 5.33
CA LEU A 83 6.75 -8.39 5.25
C LEU A 83 5.61 -9.41 5.09
N LEU A 84 5.79 -10.42 4.25
CA LEU A 84 4.80 -11.47 4.03
C LEU A 84 4.53 -12.25 5.32
N GLN A 85 5.57 -12.58 6.08
CA GLN A 85 5.43 -13.25 7.36
C GLN A 85 4.69 -12.36 8.38
N TRP A 86 5.04 -11.09 8.49
CA TRP A 86 4.35 -10.14 9.38
C TRP A 86 2.87 -10.00 9.04
N ILE A 87 2.53 -9.95 7.75
CA ILE A 87 1.14 -9.94 7.27
C ILE A 87 0.38 -11.19 7.73
N GLN A 88 1.01 -12.36 7.62
CA GLN A 88 0.38 -13.66 7.97
C GLN A 88 0.22 -13.85 9.47
N GLN A 89 1.10 -13.25 10.28
CA GLN A 89 1.08 -13.33 11.74
C GLN A 89 0.16 -12.30 12.38
N SER A 90 -0.24 -11.26 11.65
CA SER A 90 -1.14 -10.22 12.15
C SER A 90 -2.51 -10.79 12.53
N THR A 91 -2.89 -10.63 13.79
CA THR A 91 -4.22 -11.01 14.31
C THR A 91 -5.23 -9.89 14.10
N HIS A 92 -6.53 -10.16 14.34
CA HIS A 92 -7.57 -9.15 14.14
C HIS A 92 -7.51 -8.03 15.19
N PRO A 93 -7.68 -6.75 14.78
CA PRO A 93 -7.83 -6.29 13.40
C PRO A 93 -6.50 -6.28 12.64
N ARG A 94 -6.51 -6.79 11.40
CA ARG A 94 -5.33 -6.83 10.53
C ARG A 94 -4.98 -5.39 10.07
N PRO A 95 -3.70 -4.99 10.10
CA PRO A 95 -3.28 -3.68 9.60
C PRO A 95 -3.61 -3.53 8.11
N GLN A 96 -4.10 -2.35 7.74
CA GLN A 96 -4.19 -1.95 6.34
C GLN A 96 -2.79 -1.63 5.81
N ILE A 97 -2.48 -2.01 4.59
CA ILE A 97 -1.21 -1.68 3.94
C ILE A 97 -1.47 -0.81 2.71
N VAL A 98 -0.91 0.39 2.73
CA VAL A 98 -0.92 1.32 1.59
C VAL A 98 0.47 1.32 0.98
N THR A 99 0.58 0.73 -0.20
CA THR A 99 1.85 0.52 -0.90
C THR A 99 2.00 1.51 -2.04
N THR A 100 3.17 2.13 -2.21
CA THR A 100 3.46 2.98 -3.37
C THR A 100 4.59 2.41 -4.22
N THR A 101 4.49 2.61 -5.53
CA THR A 101 5.53 2.25 -6.50
C THR A 101 5.48 3.14 -7.73
N SER A 102 6.65 3.47 -8.28
CA SER A 102 6.77 4.20 -9.55
C SER A 102 6.81 3.31 -10.78
N VAL A 103 6.92 2.00 -10.59
CA VAL A 103 6.97 1.00 -11.67
C VAL A 103 5.99 -0.14 -11.38
N SER A 104 5.54 -0.80 -12.45
CA SER A 104 4.72 -2.00 -12.32
C SER A 104 5.49 -3.10 -11.59
N LEU A 105 4.85 -3.73 -10.60
CA LEU A 105 5.43 -4.85 -9.86
C LEU A 105 5.26 -6.18 -10.59
N LEU A 106 4.28 -6.30 -11.49
CA LEU A 106 3.98 -7.56 -12.18
C LEU A 106 5.18 -8.10 -12.99
N PRO A 107 5.88 -7.30 -13.82
CA PRO A 107 7.09 -7.79 -14.51
C PRO A 107 8.20 -8.24 -13.56
N ARG A 108 8.26 -7.69 -12.34
CA ARG A 108 9.22 -8.12 -11.31
C ARG A 108 8.80 -9.44 -10.67
N VAL A 109 7.49 -9.70 -10.55
CA VAL A 109 6.97 -11.01 -10.15
C VAL A 109 7.38 -12.07 -11.18
N ASP A 110 7.15 -11.79 -12.47
CA ASP A 110 7.50 -12.72 -13.56
C ASP A 110 9.00 -13.04 -13.59
N GLN A 111 9.85 -12.09 -13.18
CA GLN A 111 11.31 -12.25 -13.10
C GLN A 111 11.79 -12.85 -11.76
N GLY A 112 10.90 -13.16 -10.82
CA GLY A 112 11.26 -13.66 -9.48
C GLY A 112 11.93 -12.61 -8.58
N LEU A 113 11.89 -11.33 -8.96
CA LEU A 113 12.40 -10.19 -8.20
C LEU A 113 11.37 -9.65 -7.19
N PHE A 114 10.12 -10.06 -7.33
CA PHE A 114 9.06 -9.77 -6.37
C PHE A 114 8.25 -11.04 -6.07
N ARG A 115 7.96 -11.33 -4.81
CA ARG A 115 7.20 -12.51 -4.38
C ARG A 115 5.76 -12.37 -4.84
N ASP A 116 5.30 -13.35 -5.59
CA ASP A 116 3.92 -13.48 -6.06
C ASP A 116 2.91 -13.43 -4.89
N ALA A 117 3.19 -14.17 -3.82
CA ALA A 117 2.35 -14.26 -2.63
C ALA A 117 2.23 -12.93 -1.89
N LEU A 118 3.28 -12.10 -1.93
CA LEU A 118 3.25 -10.75 -1.39
C LEU A 118 2.50 -9.81 -2.34
N TYR A 119 2.76 -9.88 -3.65
CA TYR A 119 2.11 -9.05 -4.66
C TYR A 119 0.59 -9.13 -4.55
N TYR A 120 0.00 -10.33 -4.53
CA TYR A 120 -1.45 -10.50 -4.42
C TYR A 120 -2.03 -10.03 -3.09
N ARG A 121 -1.23 -10.03 -2.00
CA ARG A 121 -1.67 -9.51 -0.70
C ARG A 121 -1.62 -7.99 -0.61
N LEU A 122 -0.70 -7.35 -1.32
CA LEU A 122 -0.59 -5.89 -1.38
C LEU A 122 -1.56 -5.31 -2.41
N ASN A 123 -1.77 -6.03 -3.52
CA ASN A 123 -2.60 -5.63 -4.63
C ASN A 123 -4.05 -6.15 -4.52
N VAL A 124 -4.74 -5.79 -3.43
CA VAL A 124 -6.19 -6.06 -3.33
C VAL A 124 -6.98 -4.99 -4.09
N MET A 125 -6.48 -3.75 -4.08
CA MET A 125 -6.97 -2.66 -4.91
C MET A 125 -5.80 -1.91 -5.54
N CYS A 126 -5.76 -1.84 -6.86
CA CYS A 126 -4.73 -1.12 -7.61
C CYS A 126 -5.28 0.23 -8.08
N ILE A 127 -4.54 1.31 -7.86
CA ILE A 127 -4.91 2.65 -8.31
C ILE A 127 -3.72 3.24 -9.07
N PHE A 128 -3.97 3.64 -10.32
CA PHE A 128 -3.01 4.38 -11.14
C PHE A 128 -3.24 5.87 -10.94
N VAL A 129 -2.19 6.62 -10.65
CA VAL A 129 -2.24 8.07 -10.42
C VAL A 129 -1.34 8.82 -11.37
N GLY A 130 -1.79 9.98 -11.84
CA GLY A 130 -1.02 10.83 -12.75
C GLY A 130 -1.00 10.36 -14.20
N VAL A 131 -1.98 9.53 -14.60
CA VAL A 131 -2.22 9.12 -15.99
C VAL A 131 -3.00 10.17 -16.77
#